data_AF-A0A1M6IPB0-F1
#
_entry.id   AF-A0A1M6IPB0-F1
#
_cell.length_a   1.000
_cell.length_b   1.000
_cell.length_c   1.000
_cell.angle_alpha   90.00
_cell.angle_beta   90.00
_cell.angle_gamma   90.00
#
_symmetry.space_group_name_H-M   'P 1'
#
loop_
_entity.id
_entity.type
_entity.pdbx_description
1 polymer ?
#
loop_
_entity_poly.entity_id
_entity_poly.type
_entity_poly.pdbx_seq_one_letter_code
_entity_poly.pdbx_strand_id
1 'polypeptide(L)'
;MNKDSCSSLDSLLADVRACRACAPHLPLGPRPIVRAGADARILIVGQAPGARVHASGIPWDDASGDRLRNWLGIDAATFHDESRFAIIPMGFCYPGRGNGGDKPPRRECAQLWLDSLLGKLPDIQLTLLIGQYAQRHFLGASQGFAD
;
A
#
# COMPACT_ATOMS: atom_id res chain seq x y z
N MET A 1 -23.56 -2.79 6.63
CA MET A 1 -23.67 -3.20 5.21
C MET A 1 -22.76 -4.39 5.02
N ASN A 2 -23.33 -5.60 4.99
CA ASN A 2 -22.59 -6.84 4.81
C ASN A 2 -21.99 -6.85 3.42
N LYS A 3 -20.65 -6.86 3.33
CA LYS A 3 -19.90 -6.83 2.07
C LYS A 3 -19.27 -8.21 1.76
N ASP A 4 -19.99 -9.28 2.11
CA ASP A 4 -19.51 -10.67 2.03
C ASP A 4 -20.07 -11.44 0.82
N SER A 5 -20.17 -10.79 -0.34
CA SER A 5 -20.51 -11.48 -1.59
C SER A 5 -19.33 -11.40 -2.57
N CYS A 6 -18.63 -12.52 -2.74
CA CYS A 6 -17.87 -12.98 -3.91
C CYS A 6 -17.41 -11.92 -4.95
N SER A 7 -16.86 -10.78 -4.54
CA SER A 7 -16.37 -9.76 -5.48
C SER A 7 -15.01 -10.19 -6.01
N SER A 8 -14.78 -10.00 -7.31
CA SER A 8 -13.45 -10.22 -7.90
C SER A 8 -12.44 -9.23 -7.32
N LEU A 9 -11.14 -9.56 -7.39
CA LEU A 9 -10.09 -8.62 -7.00
C LEU A 9 -10.21 -7.29 -7.77
N ASP A 10 -10.52 -7.34 -9.07
CA ASP A 10 -10.69 -6.15 -9.91
C ASP A 10 -11.85 -5.26 -9.43
N SER A 11 -12.99 -5.88 -9.09
CA SER A 11 -14.13 -5.14 -8.53
C SER A 11 -13.78 -4.51 -7.18
N LEU A 12 -13.05 -5.23 -6.32
CA LEU A 12 -12.58 -4.70 -5.05
C LEU A 12 -11.59 -3.54 -5.23
N LEU A 13 -10.66 -3.65 -6.18
CA LEU A 13 -9.73 -2.57 -6.52
C LEU A 13 -10.45 -1.34 -7.09
N ALA A 14 -11.51 -1.53 -7.88
CA ALA A 14 -12.34 -0.43 -8.36
C ALA A 14 -13.02 0.30 -7.19
N ASP A 15 -13.60 -0.43 -6.24
CA ASP A 15 -14.17 0.12 -5.00
C ASP A 15 -13.12 0.91 -4.18
N VAL A 16 -11.92 0.34 -4.01
CA VAL A 16 -10.82 1.00 -3.31
C VAL A 16 -10.45 2.32 -3.99
N ARG A 17 -10.32 2.34 -5.32
CA ARG A 17 -10.01 3.56 -6.11
C ARG A 17 -11.13 4.60 -6.04
N ALA A 18 -12.38 4.18 -5.86
CA ALA A 18 -13.52 5.04 -5.65
C ALA A 18 -13.66 5.55 -4.20
N CYS A 19 -12.91 5.00 -3.24
CA CYS A 19 -12.98 5.39 -1.84
C CYS A 19 -12.75 6.90 -1.62
N ARG A 20 -13.57 7.52 -0.77
CA ARG A 20 -13.47 8.93 -0.36
C ARG A 20 -13.46 9.13 1.16
N ALA A 21 -13.35 8.06 1.95
CA ALA A 21 -13.53 8.09 3.41
C ALA A 21 -12.60 9.08 4.14
N CYS A 22 -11.36 9.25 3.66
CA CYS A 22 -10.38 10.15 4.27
C CYS A 22 -10.35 11.56 3.65
N ALA A 23 -11.21 11.88 2.68
CA ALA A 23 -11.18 13.14 1.93
C ALA A 23 -11.03 14.42 2.78
N PRO A 24 -11.74 14.57 3.93
CA PRO A 24 -11.62 15.77 4.76
C PRO A 24 -10.23 16.02 5.34
N HIS A 25 -9.34 15.03 5.30
CA HIS A 25 -8.01 15.08 5.90
C HIS A 25 -6.86 15.12 4.89
N LEU A 26 -7.15 15.09 3.58
CA LEU A 26 -6.13 15.01 2.54
C LEU A 26 -5.95 16.38 1.86
N PRO A 27 -4.74 16.95 1.86
CA PRO A 27 -4.53 18.29 1.29
C PRO A 27 -4.65 18.33 -0.24
N LEU A 28 -4.45 17.19 -0.92
CA LEU A 28 -4.57 17.06 -2.38
C LEU A 28 -5.76 16.18 -2.78
N GLY A 29 -6.67 15.91 -1.83
CA GLY A 29 -7.81 15.04 -2.05
C GLY A 29 -7.48 13.55 -2.20
N PRO A 30 -8.52 12.69 -2.30
CA PRO A 30 -8.35 11.24 -2.41
C PRO A 30 -7.76 10.81 -3.76
N ARG A 31 -6.68 10.05 -3.69
CA ARG A 31 -6.16 9.25 -4.81
C ARG A 31 -5.61 7.95 -4.25
N PRO A 32 -6.46 6.92 -4.05
CA PRO A 32 -6.03 5.63 -3.54
C PRO A 32 -5.06 4.95 -4.53
N ILE A 33 -3.82 4.73 -4.10
CA ILE A 33 -2.75 4.13 -4.89
C ILE A 33 -2.48 2.73 -4.35
N VAL A 34 -3.05 1.75 -5.04
CA VAL A 34 -2.89 0.31 -4.82
C VAL A 34 -2.74 -0.39 -6.17
N ARG A 35 -1.94 -1.47 -6.20
CA ARG A 35 -1.72 -2.35 -7.35
C ARG A 35 -1.67 -3.78 -6.86
N ALA A 36 -2.36 -4.71 -7.53
CA ALA A 36 -2.38 -6.11 -7.12
C ALA A 36 -3.00 -6.96 -8.23
N GLY A 37 -2.35 -8.06 -8.58
CA GLY A 37 -2.95 -9.15 -9.35
C GLY A 37 -3.19 -10.36 -8.46
N ALA A 38 -4.17 -11.20 -8.84
CA ALA A 38 -4.53 -12.38 -8.06
C ALA A 38 -3.39 -13.40 -7.96
N ASP A 39 -2.53 -13.45 -9.00
CA ASP A 39 -1.40 -14.37 -9.10
C ASP A 39 -0.10 -13.82 -8.45
N ALA A 40 -0.15 -12.61 -7.88
CA ALA A 40 1.01 -11.99 -7.25
C ALA A 40 1.56 -12.89 -6.12
N ARG A 41 2.88 -13.01 -6.06
CA ARG A 41 3.57 -13.84 -5.06
C ARG A 41 4.30 -13.04 -4.00
N ILE A 42 4.58 -11.76 -4.29
CA ILE A 42 5.28 -10.86 -3.38
C ILE A 42 4.36 -9.67 -3.06
N LEU A 43 4.11 -9.44 -1.77
CA LEU A 43 3.40 -8.27 -1.27
C LEU A 43 4.40 -7.25 -0.74
N ILE A 44 4.29 -6.00 -1.18
CA ILE A 44 5.03 -4.86 -0.64
C ILE A 44 4.08 -3.98 0.16
N VAL A 45 4.35 -3.83 1.45
CA VAL A 45 3.58 -2.96 2.35
C VAL A 45 4.45 -1.79 2.80
N GLY A 46 4.15 -0.61 2.27
CA GLY A 46 4.76 0.66 2.67
C GLY A 46 3.89 1.47 3.63
N GLN A 47 4.29 2.73 3.87
CA GLN A 47 3.52 3.66 4.71
C GLN A 47 2.31 4.23 3.97
N ALA A 48 2.53 5.22 3.12
CA ALA A 48 1.54 5.89 2.28
C ALA A 48 2.24 6.50 1.07
N PRO A 49 1.54 6.78 -0.04
CA PRO A 49 2.15 7.45 -1.19
C PRO A 49 2.62 8.86 -0.80
N GLY A 50 3.81 9.26 -1.23
CA GLY A 50 4.30 10.63 -1.12
C GLY A 50 3.71 11.55 -2.19
N ALA A 51 4.07 12.84 -2.17
CA ALA A 51 3.53 13.85 -3.10
C ALA A 51 3.81 13.53 -4.58
N ARG A 52 5.00 13.01 -4.90
CA ARG A 52 5.37 12.61 -6.29
C ARG A 52 4.51 11.44 -6.76
N VAL A 53 4.41 10.40 -5.94
CA VAL A 53 3.56 9.23 -6.21
C VAL A 53 2.08 9.62 -6.30
N HIS A 54 1.62 10.58 -5.49
CA HIS A 54 0.28 11.15 -5.64
C HIS A 54 0.08 11.84 -7.00
N ALA A 55 1.08 12.58 -7.49
CA ALA A 55 0.98 13.24 -8.79
C ALA A 55 0.99 12.22 -9.95
N SER A 56 1.90 11.24 -9.94
CA SER A 56 2.01 10.25 -11.02
C SER A 56 0.93 9.17 -10.95
N GLY A 57 0.49 8.78 -9.76
CA GLY A 57 -0.40 7.65 -9.52
C GLY A 57 0.28 6.29 -9.65
N ILE A 58 1.61 6.27 -9.79
CA ILE A 58 2.42 5.06 -9.94
C ILE A 58 3.08 4.80 -8.57
N PRO A 59 2.77 3.67 -7.89
CA PRO A 59 3.39 3.36 -6.60
C PRO A 59 4.92 3.35 -6.71
N TRP A 60 5.66 3.86 -5.72
CA TRP A 60 7.14 3.83 -5.73
C TRP A 60 7.79 4.46 -6.99
N ASP A 61 7.11 5.38 -7.66
CA ASP A 61 7.67 6.23 -8.71
C ASP A 61 8.35 7.46 -8.09
N ASP A 62 9.35 7.18 -7.25
CA ASP A 62 10.17 8.18 -6.58
C ASP A 62 11.54 7.59 -6.19
N ALA A 63 12.42 8.44 -5.64
CA ALA A 63 13.77 8.04 -5.25
C ALA A 63 13.79 6.92 -4.18
N SER A 64 12.73 6.75 -3.40
CA SER A 64 12.64 5.64 -2.45
C SER A 64 12.34 4.32 -3.16
N GLY A 65 11.54 4.36 -4.23
CA GLY A 65 11.31 3.22 -5.10
C GLY A 65 12.55 2.80 -5.88
N ASP A 66 13.34 3.76 -6.36
CA ASP A 66 14.63 3.46 -7.01
C ASP A 66 15.56 2.68 -6.08
N ARG A 67 15.67 3.11 -4.82
CA ARG A 67 16.46 2.40 -3.81
C ARG A 67 15.93 1.00 -3.53
N LEU A 68 14.62 0.86 -3.39
CA LEU A 68 14.00 -0.44 -3.13
C LEU A 68 14.25 -1.42 -4.29
N ARG A 69 14.06 -0.97 -5.54
CA ARG A 69 14.36 -1.77 -6.74
C ARG A 69 15.83 -2.18 -6.79
N ASN A 70 16.74 -1.28 -6.45
CA ASN A 70 18.17 -1.58 -6.36
C ASN A 70 18.47 -2.65 -5.30
N TRP A 71 17.84 -2.59 -4.12
CA TRP A 71 18.00 -3.62 -3.08
C TRP A 71 17.47 -4.98 -3.51
N LEU A 72 16.36 -4.99 -4.25
CA LEU A 72 15.75 -6.20 -4.78
C LEU A 72 16.47 -6.75 -6.02
N GLY A 73 17.37 -5.95 -6.64
CA GLY A 73 18.08 -6.33 -7.85
C GLY A 73 17.18 -6.50 -9.08
N ILE A 74 16.11 -5.70 -9.18
CA ILE A 74 15.11 -5.81 -10.26
C ILE A 74 14.84 -4.47 -10.95
N ASP A 75 14.41 -4.52 -12.21
CA ASP A 75 14.02 -3.34 -12.97
C ASP A 75 12.60 -2.86 -12.65
N ALA A 76 12.25 -1.69 -13.19
CA ALA A 76 10.93 -1.08 -12.97
C ALA A 76 9.78 -1.89 -13.59
N ALA A 77 10.01 -2.51 -14.75
CA ALA A 77 9.00 -3.32 -15.42
C ALA A 77 8.62 -4.54 -14.57
N THR A 78 9.61 -5.24 -14.04
CA THR A 78 9.45 -6.35 -13.08
C THR A 78 8.75 -5.89 -11.81
N PHE A 79 9.17 -4.76 -11.24
CA PHE A 79 8.61 -4.24 -9.99
C PHE A 79 7.13 -3.85 -10.12
N HIS A 80 6.69 -3.42 -11.31
CA HIS A 80 5.31 -3.01 -11.60
C HIS A 80 4.45 -4.10 -12.27
N ASP A 81 4.97 -5.30 -12.45
CA ASP A 81 4.22 -6.45 -12.95
C ASP A 81 3.27 -6.96 -11.85
N GLU A 82 1.97 -6.69 -12.02
CA GLU A 82 0.92 -7.07 -11.06
C GLU A 82 0.75 -8.60 -10.94
N SER A 83 1.25 -9.39 -11.90
CA SER A 83 1.30 -10.86 -11.77
C SER A 83 2.40 -11.36 -10.82
N ARG A 84 3.33 -10.47 -10.42
CA ARG A 84 4.46 -10.80 -9.55
C ARG A 84 4.39 -10.07 -8.22
N PHE A 85 4.09 -8.77 -8.26
CA PHE A 85 4.09 -7.89 -7.10
C PHE A 85 2.70 -7.27 -6.85
N ALA A 86 2.21 -7.43 -5.62
CA ALA A 86 1.15 -6.61 -5.06
C ALA A 86 1.78 -5.48 -4.23
N ILE A 87 1.27 -4.26 -4.36
CA ILE A 87 1.72 -3.08 -3.63
C ILE A 87 0.52 -2.45 -2.93
N ILE A 88 0.44 -2.67 -1.61
CA ILE A 88 -0.67 -2.23 -0.76
C ILE A 88 -0.08 -1.52 0.46
N PRO A 89 0.02 -0.17 0.45
CA PRO A 89 0.53 0.58 1.60
C PRO A 89 -0.47 0.64 2.75
N MET A 90 -0.04 0.95 3.97
CA MET A 90 -0.94 1.10 5.13
C MET A 90 -1.96 2.23 4.97
N GLY A 91 -1.60 3.31 4.27
CA GLY A 91 -2.48 4.39 3.86
C GLY A 91 -2.46 4.54 2.35
N PHE A 92 -3.62 4.58 1.71
CA PHE A 92 -3.69 4.52 0.25
C PHE A 92 -3.58 5.90 -0.43
N CYS A 93 -3.75 6.99 0.32
CA CYS A 93 -3.72 8.35 -0.19
C CYS A 93 -2.61 9.18 0.46
N TYR A 94 -2.18 10.24 -0.22
CA TYR A 94 -1.16 11.16 0.30
C TYR A 94 -1.68 11.93 1.52
N PRO A 95 -1.10 11.72 2.72
CA PRO A 95 -1.64 12.29 3.95
C PRO A 95 -1.24 13.76 4.15
N GLY A 96 -0.42 14.33 3.26
CA GLY A 96 0.14 15.66 3.40
C GLY A 96 1.50 15.68 4.07
N ARG A 97 2.11 16.87 4.11
CA ARG A 97 3.41 17.10 4.72
C ARG A 97 3.26 17.46 6.21
N GLY A 98 4.15 16.93 7.04
CA GLY A 98 4.31 17.25 8.46
C GLY A 98 5.73 17.74 8.76
N ASN A 99 6.10 17.70 10.04
CA ASN A 99 7.45 18.10 10.47
C ASN A 99 8.43 16.98 10.13
N GLY A 100 9.37 17.26 9.23
CA GLY A 100 10.44 16.32 8.85
C GLY A 100 10.08 15.31 7.75
N GLY A 101 8.88 15.34 7.20
CA GLY A 101 8.49 14.41 6.13
C GLY A 101 6.98 14.41 5.87
N ASP A 102 6.50 13.38 5.18
CA ASP A 102 5.07 13.17 5.01
C ASP A 102 4.42 12.70 6.32
N LYS A 103 3.15 13.05 6.51
CA LYS A 103 2.38 12.65 7.69
C LYS A 103 2.21 11.12 7.75
N PRO A 104 1.95 10.55 8.93
CA PRO A 104 1.62 9.13 9.07
C PRO A 104 0.46 8.67 8.18
N PRO A 105 0.40 7.38 7.80
CA PRO A 105 -0.72 6.83 7.05
C PRO A 105 -2.04 6.95 7.82
N ARG A 106 -3.12 7.16 7.08
CA ARG A 106 -4.49 7.20 7.61
C ARG A 106 -4.95 5.79 8.00
N ARG A 107 -5.32 5.61 9.28
CA ARG A 107 -5.68 4.31 9.86
C ARG A 107 -6.93 3.69 9.22
N GLU A 108 -7.85 4.54 8.78
CA GLU A 108 -9.12 4.14 8.20
C GLU A 108 -8.92 3.34 6.90
N CYS A 109 -7.84 3.57 6.15
CA CYS A 109 -7.57 2.84 4.90
C CYS A 109 -7.38 1.35 5.18
N ALA A 110 -6.55 1.00 6.15
CA ALA A 110 -6.28 -0.39 6.51
C ALA A 110 -7.55 -1.06 7.05
N GLN A 111 -8.27 -0.40 7.95
CA GLN A 111 -9.51 -0.92 8.54
C GLN A 111 -10.62 -1.19 7.52
N LEU A 112 -10.70 -0.38 6.47
CA LEU A 112 -11.76 -0.51 5.47
C LEU A 112 -11.45 -1.55 4.38
N TRP A 113 -10.17 -1.79 4.07
CA TRP A 113 -9.80 -2.45 2.82
C TRP A 113 -8.71 -3.50 2.91
N LEU A 114 -7.80 -3.42 3.89
CA LEU A 114 -6.59 -4.25 3.86
C LEU A 114 -6.94 -5.73 3.96
N ASP A 115 -7.74 -6.14 4.94
CA ASP A 115 -8.13 -7.54 5.13
C ASP A 115 -8.87 -8.10 3.91
N SER A 116 -9.77 -7.31 3.32
CA SER A 116 -10.49 -7.72 2.11
C SER A 116 -9.56 -7.87 0.90
N LEU A 117 -8.55 -7.01 0.75
CA LEU A 117 -7.56 -7.11 -0.32
C LEU A 117 -6.66 -8.33 -0.11
N LEU A 118 -6.15 -8.54 1.11
CA LEU A 118 -5.31 -9.68 1.44
C LEU A 118 -6.04 -11.01 1.24
N GLY A 119 -7.33 -11.08 1.58
CA GLY A 119 -8.18 -12.25 1.32
C GLY A 119 -8.38 -12.57 -0.17
N LYS A 120 -7.96 -11.69 -1.08
CA LYS A 120 -8.01 -11.88 -2.55
C LYS A 120 -6.63 -12.15 -3.16
N LEU A 121 -5.60 -12.34 -2.34
CA LEU A 121 -4.22 -12.62 -2.76
C LEU A 121 -3.72 -13.94 -2.15
N PRO A 122 -4.32 -15.09 -2.53
CA PRO A 122 -4.04 -16.38 -1.91
C PRO A 122 -2.61 -16.89 -2.17
N ASP A 123 -1.97 -16.41 -3.23
CA ASP A 123 -0.67 -16.91 -3.70
C ASP A 123 0.55 -16.14 -3.15
N ILE A 124 0.34 -15.21 -2.22
CA ILE A 124 1.43 -14.47 -1.58
C ILE A 124 2.30 -15.41 -0.75
N GLN A 125 3.60 -15.44 -1.08
CA GLN A 125 4.61 -16.26 -0.41
C GLN A 125 5.61 -15.42 0.39
N LEU A 126 5.74 -14.13 0.04
CA LEU A 126 6.63 -13.20 0.70
C LEU A 126 5.92 -11.86 0.92
N THR A 127 5.99 -11.34 2.13
CA THR A 127 5.52 -9.99 2.47
C THR A 127 6.69 -9.12 2.93
N LEU A 128 6.97 -8.05 2.20
CA LEU A 128 7.98 -7.05 2.52
C LEU A 128 7.35 -5.89 3.29
N LEU A 129 7.61 -5.85 4.60
CA LEU A 129 7.08 -4.84 5.53
C LEU A 129 8.06 -3.66 5.66
N ILE A 130 7.80 -2.59 4.91
CA ILE A 130 8.71 -1.45 4.82
C ILE A 130 8.25 -0.33 5.76
N GLY A 131 9.00 -0.20 6.86
CA GLY A 131 8.82 0.84 7.87
C GLY A 131 7.88 0.44 9.01
N GLN A 132 7.94 1.23 10.09
CA GLN A 132 7.32 0.89 11.38
C GLN A 132 5.80 0.67 11.33
N TYR A 133 5.06 1.34 10.44
CA TYR A 133 3.60 1.21 10.38
C TYR A 133 3.17 -0.14 9.82
N ALA A 134 3.87 -0.62 8.77
CA ALA A 134 3.65 -1.95 8.22
C ALA A 134 4.05 -3.01 9.24
N GLN A 135 5.25 -2.89 9.82
CA GLN A 135 5.76 -3.84 10.81
C GLN A 135 4.85 -3.95 12.04
N ARG A 136 4.44 -2.84 12.64
CA ARG A 136 3.54 -2.86 13.81
C ARG A 136 2.17 -3.47 13.50
N HIS A 137 1.65 -3.28 12.28
CA HIS A 137 0.37 -3.86 11.90
C HIS A 137 0.45 -5.37 11.73
N PHE A 138 1.46 -5.86 11.00
CA PHE A 138 1.58 -7.27 10.66
C PHE A 138 2.26 -8.13 11.74
N LEU A 139 3.13 -7.56 12.56
CA LEU A 139 3.92 -8.30 13.57
C LEU A 139 3.49 -8.00 15.01
N GLY A 140 2.59 -7.03 15.22
CA GLY A 140 2.20 -6.57 16.55
C GLY A 140 3.24 -5.66 17.22
N ALA A 141 3.03 -5.39 18.52
CA ALA A 141 3.85 -4.48 19.32
C ALA A 141 4.88 -5.23 20.19
N SER A 142 5.91 -5.82 19.56
CA SER A 142 7.08 -6.42 20.24
C SER A 142 8.12 -6.80 19.18
N GLN A 143 9.43 -6.57 19.25
CA GLN A 143 10.36 -5.89 20.17
C GLN A 143 11.40 -5.24 19.24
N GLY A 144 11.76 -3.98 19.45
CA GLY A 144 13.01 -3.48 18.86
C GLY A 144 14.18 -4.30 19.40
N PHE A 145 15.26 -4.47 18.63
CA PHE A 145 16.51 -4.92 19.24
C PHE A 145 16.84 -3.91 20.35
N ALA A 146 16.90 -4.38 21.59
CA ALA A 146 17.56 -3.62 22.64
C ALA A 146 19.05 -3.63 22.27
N ASP A 147 19.62 -2.44 22.11
CA ASP A 147 21.07 -2.26 22.00
C ASP A 147 21.79 -2.82 23.25
#